data_AF-A0A485CBC6-F1
#
_entry.id   AF-A0A485CBC6-F1
#
_cell.length_a   1.000
_cell.length_b   1.000
_cell.length_c   1.000
_cell.angle_alpha   90.00
_cell.angle_beta   90.00
_cell.angle_gamma   90.00
#
_symmetry.space_group_name_H-M   'P 1'
#
loop_
_entity.id
_entity.type
_entity.pdbx_description
1 polymer ?
#
loop_
_entity_poly.entity_id
_entity_poly.type
_entity_poly.pdbx_seq_one_letter_code
_entity_poly.pdbx_strand_id
1 'polypeptide(L)'
;MTIDAFLQQVQEGQAITLVNGLQSISLQGLKAALLFIDSHQKRVGSETAWVGKGEEPPLSVPPAPALRAVGKVDFSQSPLSREELK
;
A
#
# COMPACT_ATOMS: atom_id res chain seq x y z
N MET A 1 -21.45 8.20 -1.51
CA MET A 1 -20.89 7.17 -2.42
C MET A 1 -19.57 6.69 -1.82
N THR A 2 -19.37 5.39 -1.69
CA THR A 2 -18.09 4.83 -1.23
C THR A 2 -17.17 4.57 -2.42
N ILE A 3 -15.87 4.41 -2.16
CA ILE A 3 -14.90 4.09 -3.22
C ILE A 3 -15.20 2.73 -3.86
N ASP A 4 -15.65 1.74 -3.09
CA ASP A 4 -16.01 0.42 -3.62
C ASP A 4 -17.21 0.49 -4.58
N ALA A 5 -18.25 1.25 -4.20
CA ALA A 5 -19.42 1.44 -5.06
C ALA A 5 -19.04 2.13 -6.38
N PHE A 6 -18.13 3.11 -6.31
CA PHE A 6 -17.60 3.76 -7.51
C PHE A 6 -16.83 2.78 -8.39
N LEU A 7 -15.89 2.03 -7.81
CA LEU A 7 -15.07 1.05 -8.54
C LEU A 7 -15.94 -0.01 -9.21
N GLN A 8 -16.96 -0.51 -8.53
CA GLN A 8 -17.91 -1.46 -9.10
C GLN A 8 -18.67 -0.85 -10.29
N GLN A 9 -19.11 0.41 -10.18
CA GLN A 9 -19.82 1.10 -11.25
C GLN A 9 -18.94 1.33 -12.49
N VAL A 10 -17.67 1.72 -12.31
CA VAL A 10 -16.78 2.02 -13.44
C VAL A 10 -16.18 0.77 -14.08
N GLN A 11 -16.06 -0.35 -13.34
CA GLN A 11 -15.56 -1.61 -13.88
C GLN A 11 -16.48 -2.23 -14.94
N GLU A 12 -17.80 -2.09 -14.75
CA GLU A 12 -18.82 -2.59 -15.66
C GLU A 12 -19.35 -1.49 -16.60
N GLY A 13 -18.93 -0.25 -16.39
CA GLY A 13 -19.30 0.91 -17.20
C GLY A 13 -18.55 0.96 -18.53
N GLN A 14 -19.15 1.61 -19.53
CA GLN A 14 -18.53 1.81 -20.85
C GLN A 14 -17.87 3.18 -21.01
N ALA A 15 -18.43 4.20 -20.36
CA ALA A 15 -17.91 5.56 -20.41
C ALA A 15 -18.28 6.36 -19.17
N ILE A 16 -17.48 7.38 -18.83
CA ILE A 16 -17.83 8.44 -17.88
C ILE A 16 -18.10 9.70 -18.68
N THR A 17 -19.24 10.33 -18.44
CA THR A 17 -19.61 11.58 -19.08
C THR A 17 -19.54 12.70 -18.06
N LEU A 18 -18.91 13.82 -18.43
CA LEU A 18 -18.90 15.01 -17.58
C LEU A 18 -20.31 15.60 -17.48
N VAL A 19 -20.58 16.28 -16.36
CA VAL A 19 -21.82 17.04 -16.19
C VAL A 19 -21.89 18.06 -17.32
N ASN A 20 -23.02 18.09 -18.05
CA ASN A 20 -23.27 18.87 -19.28
C ASN A 20 -22.75 18.26 -20.59
N GLY A 21 -22.30 17.00 -20.61
CA GLY A 21 -22.20 16.18 -21.82
C GLY A 21 -21.10 16.55 -22.82
N LEU A 22 -20.29 17.57 -22.53
CA LEU A 22 -19.29 18.08 -23.46
C LEU A 22 -18.12 17.11 -23.70
N GLN A 23 -17.88 16.16 -22.78
CA GLN A 23 -16.80 15.18 -22.91
C GLN A 23 -17.23 13.83 -22.33
N SER A 24 -16.88 12.77 -23.05
CA SER A 24 -17.07 11.38 -22.65
C SER A 24 -15.72 10.67 -22.70
N ILE A 25 -15.39 9.96 -21.61
CA ILE A 25 -14.16 9.20 -21.47
C ILE A 25 -14.52 7.72 -21.53
N SER A 26 -13.94 6.99 -22.48
CA SER A 26 -14.11 5.54 -22.59
C SER A 26 -13.50 4.82 -21.39
N LEU A 27 -14.20 3.81 -20.89
CA LEU A 27 -13.74 2.91 -19.83
C LEU A 27 -13.29 1.54 -20.37
N GLN A 28 -13.16 1.40 -21.70
CA GLN A 28 -12.61 0.17 -22.27
C GLN A 28 -11.22 -0.12 -21.71
N GLY A 29 -11.05 -1.33 -21.19
CA GLY A 29 -9.80 -1.75 -20.58
C GLY A 29 -9.59 -1.26 -19.14
N LEU A 30 -10.49 -0.47 -18.55
CA LEU A 30 -10.32 0.00 -17.17
C LEU A 30 -10.22 -1.17 -16.17
N LYS A 31 -11.09 -2.18 -16.30
CA LYS A 31 -11.03 -3.38 -15.45
C LYS A 31 -9.70 -4.13 -15.59
N ALA A 32 -9.16 -4.22 -16.80
CA ALA A 32 -7.85 -4.84 -17.05
C ALA A 32 -6.70 -4.00 -16.49
N ALA A 33 -6.77 -2.67 -16.59
CA ALA A 33 -5.79 -1.76 -16.01
C ALA A 33 -5.80 -1.82 -14.47
N LEU A 34 -6.98 -1.87 -13.85
CA LEU A 34 -7.11 -2.06 -12.40
C LEU A 34 -6.55 -3.42 -11.96
N LEU A 35 -6.85 -4.49 -12.70
CA LEU A 35 -6.27 -5.82 -12.44
C LEU A 35 -4.74 -5.83 -12.59
N PHE A 36 -4.20 -5.11 -13.57
CA PHE A 36 -2.75 -4.96 -13.75
C PHE A 36 -2.12 -4.26 -12.55
N ILE A 37 -2.73 -3.18 -12.05
CA ILE A 37 -2.26 -2.48 -10.84
C ILE A 37 -2.32 -3.41 -9.63
N ASP A 38 -3.43 -4.12 -9.42
CA ASP A 38 -3.56 -5.06 -8.31
C ASP A 38 -2.51 -6.17 -8.39
N SER A 39 -2.22 -6.68 -9.60
CA SER A 39 -1.20 -7.71 -9.82
C SER A 39 0.20 -7.19 -9.49
N HIS A 40 0.54 -5.98 -9.94
CA HIS A 40 1.82 -5.34 -9.64
C HIS A 40 1.99 -5.04 -8.15
N GLN A 41 0.93 -4.64 -7.47
CA GLN A 41 0.93 -4.36 -6.03
C GLN A 41 0.77 -5.64 -5.18
N LYS A 42 0.63 -6.82 -5.80
CA LYS A 42 0.37 -8.10 -5.13
C LYS A 42 -0.87 -8.08 -4.25
N ARG A 43 -1.93 -7.41 -4.71
CA ARG A 43 -3.21 -7.26 -4.01
C ARG A 43 -4.30 -8.19 -4.53
N VAL A 44 -4.12 -8.84 -5.69
CA VAL A 44 -5.09 -9.81 -6.22
C VAL A 44 -5.31 -10.93 -5.20
N GLY A 45 -6.57 -11.24 -4.89
CA GLY A 45 -6.92 -12.23 -3.87
C GLY A 45 -6.90 -11.70 -2.43
N SER A 46 -6.46 -10.46 -2.20
CA SER A 46 -6.60 -9.80 -0.90
C SER A 46 -7.96 -9.12 -0.73
N GLU A 47 -8.32 -8.83 0.51
CA GLU A 47 -9.52 -8.06 0.85
C GLU A 47 -9.53 -6.66 0.21
N THR A 48 -8.33 -6.12 -0.02
CA THR A 48 -8.17 -4.78 -0.57
C THR A 48 -8.16 -4.74 -2.09
N ALA A 49 -8.10 -5.86 -2.82
CA ALA A 49 -8.03 -5.85 -4.28
C ALA A 49 -9.14 -4.97 -4.88
N TRP A 50 -8.85 -4.18 -5.91
CA TRP A 50 -9.90 -3.47 -6.63
C TRP A 50 -10.67 -4.40 -7.57
N VAL A 51 -9.99 -5.38 -8.16
CA VAL A 51 -10.54 -6.44 -9.00
C VAL A 51 -10.13 -7.81 -8.44
N GLY A 52 -11.07 -8.74 -8.31
CA GLY A 52 -10.78 -10.08 -7.80
C GLY A 52 -10.43 -10.07 -6.30
N LYS A 53 -11.28 -9.44 -5.48
CA LYS A 53 -11.19 -9.48 -4.02
C LYS A 53 -11.21 -10.92 -3.51
N GLY A 54 -10.40 -11.19 -2.50
CA GLY A 54 -10.42 -12.45 -1.76
C GLY A 54 -10.24 -12.21 -0.26
N GLU A 55 -9.87 -13.26 0.46
CA GLU A 55 -9.78 -13.27 1.93
C GLU A 55 -8.33 -13.07 2.43
N GLU A 56 -7.36 -12.86 1.52
CA GLU A 56 -5.97 -12.70 1.94
C GLU A 56 -5.79 -11.36 2.70
N PRO A 57 -5.13 -11.36 3.88
CA PRO A 57 -4.96 -10.16 4.67
C PRO A 57 -4.23 -9.05 3.88
N PRO A 58 -4.61 -7.77 4.05
CA PRO A 58 -4.07 -6.63 3.29
C PRO A 58 -2.54 -6.47 3.32
N LEU A 59 -1.91 -6.95 4.38
CA LEU A 59 -0.49 -6.78 4.68
C LEU A 59 0.02 -8.06 5.36
N SER A 60 0.36 -9.08 4.58
CA SER A 60 1.18 -10.17 5.10
C SER A 60 2.62 -9.68 5.21
N VAL A 61 2.89 -8.86 6.22
CA VAL A 61 4.26 -8.45 6.56
C VAL A 61 5.05 -9.71 6.93
N PRO A 62 6.24 -9.94 6.36
CA PRO A 62 7.13 -10.96 6.89
C PRO A 62 7.33 -10.69 8.39
N PRO A 63 7.34 -11.72 9.24
CA PRO A 63 7.71 -11.56 10.64
C PRO A 63 9.00 -10.74 10.73
N ALA A 64 9.02 -9.74 11.60
CA ALA A 64 10.17 -8.85 11.74
C ALA A 64 11.46 -9.69 11.86
N PRO A 65 12.51 -9.40 11.08
CA PRO A 65 13.77 -10.11 11.20
C PRO A 65 14.25 -10.08 12.66
N ALA A 66 14.76 -11.19 13.17
CA ALA A 66 15.31 -11.23 14.51
C ALA A 66 16.39 -10.14 14.63
N LEU A 67 16.26 -9.28 15.66
CA LEU A 67 17.25 -8.25 15.94
C LEU A 67 18.61 -8.92 16.11
N ARG A 68 19.63 -8.45 15.38
CA ARG A 68 21.00 -8.87 15.68
C ARG A 68 21.34 -8.37 17.07
N ALA A 69 21.78 -9.28 17.94
CA ALA A 69 22.34 -8.90 19.22
C ALA A 69 23.58 -8.05 18.96
N VAL A 70 23.49 -6.74 19.21
CA VAL A 70 24.66 -5.89 19.35
C VAL A 70 25.27 -6.30 20.69
N GLY A 71 26.54 -6.72 20.69
CA GLY A 71 27.26 -6.99 21.93
C GLY A 71 27.09 -5.79 22.87
N LYS A 72 26.88 -6.03 24.16
CA LYS A 72 26.85 -4.94 25.15
C LYS A 72 28.10 -4.10 24.95
N VAL A 73 27.94 -2.84 24.55
CA VAL A 73 29.04 -1.88 24.57
C VAL A 73 29.39 -1.74 26.04
N ASP A 74 30.59 -2.16 26.41
CA ASP A 74 31.13 -1.89 27.74
C ASP A 74 31.38 -0.38 27.82
N PHE A 75 30.51 0.33 28.52
CA PHE A 75 30.69 1.75 28.83
C PHE A 75 31.75 1.95 29.92
N SER A 76 32.85 1.18 29.91
CA SER A 76 33.99 1.39 30.83
C SER A 76 34.74 2.69 30.57
N GLN A 77 34.25 3.57 29.69
CA GLN A 77 34.67 4.96 29.69
C GLN A 77 34.02 5.66 30.88
N SER A 78 34.78 5.78 31.97
CA SER A 78 34.45 6.67 33.07
C SER A 78 34.10 8.05 32.51
N PRO A 79 33.01 8.70 32.96
CA PRO A 79 32.65 10.03 32.50
C PRO A 79 33.80 11.02 32.76
N LEU A 80 33.99 11.97 31.84
CA LEU A 80 34.98 13.06 31.95
C LEU A 80 34.90 13.68 33.34
N SER A 81 36.01 13.61 34.08
CA SER A 81 36.06 14.20 35.42
C SER A 81 36.11 15.72 35.32
N ARG A 82 35.64 16.42 36.35
CA ARG A 82 35.62 17.90 36.36
C ARG A 82 37.01 18.54 36.24
N GLU A 83 38.05 17.75 36.50
CA GLU A 83 39.45 18.12 36.33
C GLU A 83 39.93 18.07 34.87
N GLU A 84 39.26 17.28 34.02
CA GLU A 84 39.57 17.12 32.58
C GLU A 84 38.85 18.15 31.70
N LEU A 85 37.97 18.96 32.29
CA LEU A 85 37.19 20.02 31.65
C LEU A 85 37.95 21.36 31.53
N LYS A 86 39.28 21.34 31.48
CA LYS A 86 40.13 22.54 31.34
C LYS A 86 40.13 23.12 29.94
#